data_AF-A0A930WQ35-F1
#
_entry.id   AF-A0A930WQ35-F1
#
_cell.length_a   1.000
_cell.length_b   1.000
_cell.length_c   1.000
_cell.angle_alpha   90.00
_cell.angle_beta   90.00
_cell.angle_gamma   90.00
#
_symmetry.space_group_name_H-M   'P 1'
#
loop_
_entity.id
_entity.type
_entity.pdbx_description
1 polymer ?
#
loop_
_entity_poly.entity_id
_entity_poly.type
_entity_poly.pdbx_seq_one_letter_code
_entity_poly.pdbx_strand_id
1 'polypeptide(L)'
;MKINKAIQEFVDSAIASGYASKEDRYYLLNRVLYLVGEESFESSKEVEQSSLLEAMANLVEAAVEAGKIENDSEERDWLEQELMNLVIPKPSELNRLFWDKYEEGPKVATDAFYKMALDLNLIKVKDIAKNISFNGETEYGDLEITINLSKPEKTKEEIIKAAQSKDFNYPANRLCFENVGYHGRINWPGRANHRIVGMELDGESWGYHYSPYAYY
;
A
#
# COMPACT_ATOMS: atom_id res chain seq x y z
N MET A 1 -1.95 4.24 -25.42
CA MET A 1 -2.08 5.69 -25.15
C MET A 1 -2.55 5.99 -23.72
N LYS A 2 -3.67 5.42 -23.24
CA LYS A 2 -4.16 5.66 -21.85
C LYS A 2 -3.21 5.16 -20.76
N ILE A 3 -2.64 3.95 -20.92
CA ILE A 3 -1.68 3.40 -19.94
C ILE A 3 -0.37 4.21 -19.86
N ASN A 4 0.19 4.65 -20.99
CA ASN A 4 1.37 5.53 -21.00
C ASN A 4 1.13 6.85 -20.27
N LYS A 5 -0.06 7.48 -20.44
CA LYS A 5 -0.45 8.67 -19.66
C LYS A 5 -0.45 8.36 -18.16
N ALA A 6 -1.07 7.25 -17.74
CA ALA A 6 -1.14 6.88 -16.33
C ALA A 6 0.23 6.51 -15.73
N ILE A 7 1.12 5.87 -16.50
CA ILE A 7 2.51 5.60 -16.11
C ILE A 7 3.25 6.92 -15.86
N GLN A 8 3.13 7.88 -16.79
CA GLN A 8 3.76 9.19 -16.66
C GLN A 8 3.22 9.93 -15.44
N GLU A 9 1.90 9.95 -15.26
CA GLU A 9 1.21 10.56 -14.12
C GLU A 9 1.69 9.99 -12.79
N PHE A 10 1.84 8.67 -12.68
CA PHE A 10 2.36 8.02 -11.47
C PHE A 10 3.80 8.44 -11.18
N VAL A 11 4.70 8.39 -12.17
CA VAL A 11 6.11 8.77 -12.00
C VAL A 11 6.24 10.25 -11.61
N ASP A 12 5.48 11.13 -12.26
CA ASP A 12 5.47 12.56 -11.97
C ASP A 12 4.93 12.84 -10.57
N SER A 13 3.84 12.17 -10.17
CA SER A 13 3.22 12.32 -8.85
C SER A 13 4.10 11.75 -7.73
N ALA A 14 4.79 10.63 -7.96
CA ALA A 14 5.74 10.05 -7.00
C ALA A 14 6.88 11.03 -6.69
N ILE A 15 7.44 11.66 -7.72
CA ILE A 15 8.49 12.68 -7.56
C ILE A 15 7.92 13.94 -6.89
N ALA A 16 6.74 14.40 -7.31
CA ALA A 16 6.10 15.58 -6.76
C ALA A 16 5.72 15.42 -5.27
N SER A 17 5.44 14.19 -4.83
CA SER A 17 5.14 13.87 -3.42
C SER A 17 6.33 14.08 -2.47
N GLY A 18 7.56 14.08 -2.99
CA GLY A 18 8.79 14.16 -2.20
C GLY A 18 9.30 12.83 -1.64
N TYR A 19 8.58 11.72 -1.85
CA TYR A 19 9.02 10.38 -1.45
C TYR A 19 9.99 9.73 -2.46
N ALA A 20 10.04 10.23 -3.70
CA ALA A 20 11.02 9.81 -4.70
C ALA A 20 11.81 11.01 -5.25
N SER A 21 13.07 10.77 -5.61
CA SER A 21 13.92 11.82 -6.16
C SER A 21 13.77 11.97 -7.67
N LYS A 22 14.10 13.14 -8.20
CA LYS A 22 14.09 13.37 -9.67
C LYS A 22 15.08 12.47 -10.41
N GLU A 23 16.18 12.13 -9.74
CA GLU A 23 17.22 11.22 -10.20
C GLU A 23 16.69 9.79 -10.39
N ASP A 24 15.63 9.41 -9.66
CA ASP A 24 15.00 8.10 -9.75
C ASP A 24 14.00 7.99 -10.91
N ARG A 25 13.75 9.07 -11.67
CA ARG A 25 12.71 9.10 -12.72
C ARG A 25 12.79 7.92 -13.68
N TYR A 26 13.96 7.67 -14.26
CA TYR A 26 14.13 6.57 -15.22
C TYR A 26 14.06 5.20 -14.54
N TYR A 27 14.53 5.10 -13.29
CA TYR A 27 14.38 3.88 -12.51
C TYR A 27 12.89 3.58 -12.28
N LEU A 28 12.13 4.53 -11.74
CA LEU A 28 10.69 4.40 -11.51
C LEU A 28 9.95 4.05 -12.79
N LEU A 29 10.20 4.78 -13.88
CA LEU A 29 9.57 4.52 -15.17
C LEU A 29 9.79 3.07 -15.61
N ASN A 30 11.03 2.59 -15.60
CA ASN A 30 11.36 1.23 -16.03
C ASN A 30 10.79 0.16 -15.10
N ARG A 31 10.72 0.42 -13.79
CA ARG A 31 10.08 -0.49 -12.83
C ARG A 31 8.57 -0.57 -13.03
N VAL A 32 7.92 0.57 -13.28
CA VAL A 32 6.49 0.62 -13.57
C VAL A 32 6.17 -0.11 -14.87
N LEU A 33 6.93 0.16 -15.95
CA LEU A 33 6.78 -0.55 -17.23
C LEU A 33 6.84 -2.07 -17.05
N TYR A 34 7.80 -2.56 -16.27
CA TYR A 34 7.89 -3.98 -15.93
C TYR A 34 6.66 -4.49 -15.17
N LEU A 35 6.19 -3.76 -14.15
CA LEU A 35 5.02 -4.16 -13.34
C LEU A 35 3.73 -4.24 -14.14
N VAL A 36 3.55 -3.37 -15.15
CA VAL A 36 2.35 -3.37 -16.01
C VAL A 36 2.55 -4.09 -17.34
N GLY A 37 3.68 -4.77 -17.55
CA GLY A 37 3.96 -5.53 -18.76
C GLY A 37 4.02 -4.69 -20.03
N GLU A 38 4.61 -3.50 -19.96
CA GLU A 38 4.89 -2.63 -21.10
C GLU A 38 6.38 -2.66 -21.44
N GLU A 39 6.71 -2.77 -22.72
CA GLU A 39 8.11 -2.83 -23.21
C GLU A 39 8.62 -1.46 -23.67
N SER A 40 7.71 -0.52 -23.91
CA SER A 40 8.02 0.81 -24.46
C SER A 40 7.16 1.88 -23.80
N PHE A 41 7.64 3.12 -23.85
CA PHE A 41 6.97 4.27 -23.28
C PHE A 41 6.94 5.42 -24.27
N GLU A 42 5.77 6.04 -24.40
CA GLU A 42 5.57 7.27 -25.16
C GLU A 42 5.01 8.35 -24.24
N SER A 43 5.74 9.46 -24.09
CA SER A 43 5.30 10.57 -23.24
C SER A 43 4.05 11.24 -23.80
N SER A 44 3.09 11.51 -22.94
CA SER A 44 1.94 12.37 -23.22
C SER A 44 2.27 13.83 -22.89
N LYS A 45 1.77 14.75 -23.71
CA LYS A 45 1.76 16.20 -23.40
C LYS A 45 0.61 16.59 -22.46
N GLU A 46 -0.39 15.74 -22.37
CA GLU A 46 -1.58 15.93 -21.53
C GLU A 46 -1.45 14.99 -20.33
N VAL A 47 -0.83 15.47 -19.26
CA VAL A 47 -0.82 14.80 -17.95
C VAL A 47 -1.45 15.77 -16.96
N GLU A 48 -2.49 15.30 -16.28
CA GLU A 48 -3.12 16.05 -15.21
C GLU A 48 -2.30 15.88 -13.94
N GLN A 49 -2.25 16.94 -13.12
CA GLN A 49 -1.57 16.87 -11.84
C GLN A 49 -2.52 16.26 -10.81
N SER A 50 -2.27 15.00 -10.47
CA SER A 50 -3.04 14.24 -9.48
C SER A 50 -2.22 14.03 -8.21
N SER A 51 -2.88 13.66 -7.11
CA SER A 51 -2.16 13.12 -5.94
C SER A 51 -1.55 11.75 -6.27
N LEU A 52 -0.53 11.34 -5.52
CA LEU A 52 0.12 10.03 -5.72
C LEU A 52 -0.89 8.86 -5.60
N LEU A 53 -1.84 8.93 -4.66
CA LEU A 53 -2.86 7.90 -4.48
C LEU A 53 -3.91 7.88 -5.60
N GLU A 54 -4.17 9.01 -6.26
CA GLU A 54 -5.02 9.06 -7.45
C GLU A 54 -4.27 8.54 -8.68
N ALA A 55 -3.03 8.96 -8.87
CA ALA A 55 -2.19 8.48 -9.98
C ALA A 55 -1.97 6.97 -9.92
N MET A 56 -1.75 6.40 -8.73
CA MET A 56 -1.72 4.95 -8.50
C MET A 56 -3.03 4.29 -8.92
N ALA A 57 -4.18 4.79 -8.46
CA ALA A 57 -5.48 4.23 -8.81
C ALA A 57 -5.75 4.30 -10.32
N ASN A 58 -5.42 5.43 -10.95
CA ASN A 58 -5.53 5.62 -12.40
C ASN A 58 -4.66 4.61 -13.18
N LEU A 59 -3.46 4.33 -12.69
CA LEU A 59 -2.56 3.36 -13.31
C LEU A 59 -3.07 1.92 -13.14
N VAL A 60 -3.61 1.55 -11.98
CA VAL A 60 -4.23 0.25 -11.77
C VAL A 60 -5.43 0.06 -12.70
N GLU A 61 -6.32 1.06 -12.82
CA GLU A 61 -7.44 1.00 -13.77
C GLU A 61 -6.96 0.88 -15.22
N ALA A 62 -5.95 1.66 -15.60
CA ALA A 62 -5.40 1.59 -16.96
C ALA A 62 -4.77 0.22 -17.26
N ALA A 63 -4.16 -0.43 -16.27
CA ALA A 63 -3.62 -1.79 -16.40
C ALA A 63 -4.74 -2.83 -16.57
N VAL A 64 -5.83 -2.72 -15.82
CA VAL A 64 -7.02 -3.57 -15.98
C VAL A 64 -7.66 -3.39 -17.36
N GLU A 65 -7.91 -2.15 -17.78
CA GLU A 65 -8.51 -1.85 -19.08
C GLU A 65 -7.64 -2.32 -20.26
N ALA A 66 -6.32 -2.29 -20.10
CA ALA A 66 -5.37 -2.80 -21.08
C ALA A 66 -5.18 -4.33 -21.01
N GLY A 67 -5.87 -5.02 -20.10
CA GLY A 67 -5.79 -6.47 -19.91
C GLY A 67 -4.43 -6.96 -19.38
N LYS A 68 -3.70 -6.10 -18.65
CA LYS A 68 -2.37 -6.42 -18.07
C LYS A 68 -2.48 -7.15 -16.75
N ILE A 69 -3.56 -6.92 -16.02
CA ILE A 69 -3.93 -7.64 -14.79
C ILE A 69 -5.42 -8.02 -14.86
N GLU A 70 -5.83 -9.03 -14.10
CA GLU A 70 -7.24 -9.41 -13.99
C GLU A 70 -8.03 -8.33 -13.23
N ASN A 71 -9.32 -8.19 -13.57
CA ASN A 71 -10.21 -7.25 -12.88
C ASN A 71 -10.79 -7.86 -11.59
N ASP A 72 -9.91 -8.28 -10.68
CA ASP A 72 -10.30 -8.81 -9.38
C ASP A 72 -9.61 -8.05 -8.23
N SER A 73 -10.07 -8.33 -7.01
CA SER A 73 -9.63 -7.61 -5.83
C SER A 73 -8.19 -7.89 -5.41
N GLU A 74 -7.67 -9.11 -5.67
CA GLU A 74 -6.31 -9.52 -5.29
C GLU A 74 -5.28 -8.89 -6.23
N GLU A 75 -5.46 -9.01 -7.55
CA GLU A 75 -4.53 -8.48 -8.55
C GLU A 75 -4.43 -6.94 -8.49
N ARG A 76 -5.56 -6.27 -8.29
CA ARG A 76 -5.59 -4.81 -8.09
C ARG A 76 -4.80 -4.41 -6.83
N ASP A 77 -5.03 -5.09 -5.70
CA ASP A 77 -4.33 -4.79 -4.45
C ASP A 77 -2.82 -5.09 -4.56
N TRP A 78 -2.41 -6.18 -5.22
CA TRP A 78 -1.00 -6.48 -5.45
C TRP A 78 -0.30 -5.40 -6.28
N LEU A 79 -0.92 -4.95 -7.37
CA LEU A 79 -0.34 -3.88 -8.18
C LEU A 79 -0.26 -2.56 -7.41
N GLU A 80 -1.30 -2.17 -6.66
CA GLU A 80 -1.26 -0.99 -5.79
C GLU A 80 -0.07 -1.03 -4.83
N GLN A 81 0.14 -2.17 -4.17
CA GLN A 81 1.21 -2.33 -3.19
C GLN A 81 2.59 -2.36 -3.84
N GLU A 82 2.76 -2.99 -5.00
CA GLU A 82 4.03 -2.98 -5.73
C GLU A 82 4.39 -1.58 -6.23
N LEU A 83 3.41 -0.82 -6.72
CA LEU A 83 3.61 0.58 -7.12
C LEU A 83 4.07 1.42 -5.92
N MET A 84 3.40 1.31 -4.78
CA MET A 84 3.80 2.04 -3.57
C MET A 84 5.13 1.55 -3.00
N ASN A 85 5.49 0.27 -3.20
CA ASN A 85 6.79 -0.27 -2.79
C ASN A 85 7.97 0.40 -3.51
N LEU A 86 7.77 0.92 -4.72
CA LEU A 86 8.80 1.70 -5.44
C LEU A 86 9.09 3.06 -4.78
N VAL A 87 8.15 3.57 -3.99
CA VAL A 87 8.17 4.93 -3.46
C VAL A 87 8.46 4.95 -1.95
N ILE A 88 8.04 3.92 -1.22
CA ILE A 88 8.24 3.85 0.22
C ILE A 88 9.68 3.51 0.60
N PRO A 89 10.31 4.19 1.58
CA PRO A 89 11.70 3.94 1.96
C PRO A 89 11.95 2.48 2.31
N LYS A 90 13.17 1.99 2.04
CA LYS A 90 13.57 0.63 2.45
C LYS A 90 13.46 0.47 3.97
N PRO A 91 13.30 -0.75 4.50
CA PRO A 91 13.14 -0.96 5.94
C PRO A 91 14.24 -0.32 6.79
N SER A 92 15.51 -0.36 6.36
CA SER A 92 16.63 0.27 7.06
C SER A 92 16.51 1.81 7.11
N GLU A 93 16.12 2.43 6.01
CA GLU A 93 15.96 3.87 5.92
C GLU A 93 14.73 4.35 6.69
N LEU A 94 13.61 3.65 6.59
CA LEU A 94 12.43 3.91 7.39
C LEU A 94 12.77 3.91 8.89
N ASN A 95 13.47 2.86 9.36
CA ASN A 95 13.84 2.76 10.77
C ASN A 95 14.77 3.89 11.19
N ARG A 96 15.75 4.25 10.37
CA ARG A 96 16.60 5.42 10.62
C ARG A 96 15.77 6.70 10.73
N LEU A 97 14.90 6.98 9.76
CA LEU A 97 14.04 8.17 9.76
C LEU A 97 13.12 8.22 10.99
N PHE A 98 12.55 7.09 11.37
CA PHE A 98 11.69 6.99 12.55
C PHE A 98 12.45 7.31 13.82
N TRP A 99 13.60 6.65 14.04
CA TRP A 99 14.39 6.84 15.26
C TRP A 99 15.07 8.22 15.31
N ASP A 100 15.50 8.77 14.17
CA ASP A 100 15.98 10.16 14.09
C ASP A 100 14.89 11.15 14.52
N LYS A 101 13.63 10.93 14.10
CA LYS A 101 12.49 11.74 14.53
C LYS A 101 12.10 11.49 15.98
N TYR A 102 12.39 10.31 16.50
CA TYR A 102 12.08 9.94 17.88
C TYR A 102 12.90 10.74 18.88
N GLU A 103 14.13 11.16 18.51
CA GLU A 103 14.95 12.09 19.28
C GLU A 103 14.28 13.47 19.47
N GLU A 104 13.41 13.89 18.54
CA GLU A 104 12.58 15.10 18.68
C GLU A 104 11.33 14.86 19.55
N GLY A 105 10.98 13.60 19.78
CA GLY A 105 9.91 13.16 20.68
C GLY A 105 9.10 12.01 20.08
N PRO A 106 8.56 11.08 20.91
CA PRO A 106 7.81 9.93 20.43
C PRO A 106 6.64 10.30 19.53
N LYS A 107 5.91 11.37 19.88
CA LYS A 107 4.77 11.87 19.08
C LYS A 107 5.21 12.31 17.68
N VAL A 108 6.37 12.96 17.55
CA VAL A 108 6.88 13.45 16.26
C VAL A 108 7.19 12.26 15.33
N ALA A 109 7.85 11.22 15.85
CA ALA A 109 8.13 10.00 15.10
C ALA A 109 6.85 9.27 14.66
N THR A 110 5.90 9.08 15.59
CA THR A 110 4.65 8.40 15.28
C THR A 110 3.79 9.20 14.30
N ASP A 111 3.69 10.53 14.44
CA ASP A 111 2.93 11.37 13.52
C ASP A 111 3.54 11.35 12.11
N ALA A 112 4.87 11.38 12.01
CA ALA A 112 5.58 11.29 10.74
C ALA A 112 5.37 9.94 10.05
N PHE A 113 5.46 8.83 10.80
CA PHE A 113 5.20 7.51 10.26
C PHE A 113 3.74 7.31 9.89
N TYR A 114 2.81 7.83 10.70
CA TYR A 114 1.38 7.82 10.38
C TYR A 114 1.09 8.58 9.09
N LYS A 115 1.64 9.79 8.93
CA LYS A 115 1.52 10.56 7.70
C LYS A 115 2.03 9.79 6.49
N MET A 116 3.22 9.20 6.58
CA MET A 116 3.74 8.34 5.50
C MET A 116 2.82 7.15 5.22
N ALA A 117 2.24 6.55 6.26
CA ALA A 117 1.33 5.43 6.11
C ALA A 117 0.03 5.81 5.38
N LEU A 118 -0.48 7.02 5.58
CA LEU A 118 -1.59 7.58 4.82
C LEU A 118 -1.18 7.90 3.38
N ASP A 119 -0.06 8.60 3.19
CA ASP A 119 0.38 9.10 1.88
C ASP A 119 0.78 7.98 0.90
N LEU A 120 1.29 6.85 1.42
CA LEU A 120 1.82 5.72 0.63
C LEU A 120 0.92 4.47 0.66
N ASN A 121 -0.37 4.66 0.96
CA ASN A 121 -1.39 3.61 0.94
C ASN A 121 -1.05 2.40 1.84
N LEU A 122 -0.30 2.59 2.93
CA LEU A 122 -0.13 1.56 3.97
C LEU A 122 -1.43 1.40 4.75
N ILE A 123 -2.09 2.52 5.04
CA ILE A 123 -3.45 2.58 5.57
C ILE A 123 -4.37 2.85 4.39
N LYS A 124 -5.34 1.96 4.15
CA LYS A 124 -6.23 2.02 2.99
C LYS A 124 -7.36 3.04 3.22
N VAL A 125 -7.01 4.32 3.32
CA VAL A 125 -7.95 5.42 3.66
C VAL A 125 -9.17 5.45 2.74
N LYS A 126 -8.96 5.25 1.43
CA LYS A 126 -10.06 5.20 0.44
C LYS A 126 -11.04 4.06 0.70
N ASP A 127 -10.57 2.92 1.21
CA ASP A 127 -11.42 1.78 1.54
C ASP A 127 -12.08 1.95 2.91
N ILE A 128 -11.35 2.49 3.89
CA ILE A 128 -11.87 2.82 5.22
C ILE A 128 -12.99 3.86 5.12
N ALA A 129 -12.86 4.83 4.21
CA ALA A 129 -13.90 5.85 3.96
C ALA A 129 -15.23 5.27 3.46
N LYS A 130 -15.26 4.01 3.00
CA LYS A 130 -16.48 3.29 2.61
C LYS A 130 -17.18 2.67 3.82
N ASN A 131 -16.55 2.59 4.99
CA ASN A 131 -17.13 2.02 6.18
C ASN A 131 -18.40 2.77 6.60
N ILE A 132 -19.37 2.03 7.14
CA ILE A 132 -20.61 2.61 7.65
C ILE A 132 -20.47 2.76 9.17
N SER A 133 -20.68 3.96 9.70
CA SER A 133 -20.61 4.25 11.13
C SER A 133 -21.99 4.59 11.70
N PHE A 134 -22.32 4.00 12.84
CA PHE A 134 -23.48 4.33 13.65
C PHE A 134 -22.99 4.87 15.00
N ASN A 135 -23.27 6.14 15.26
CA ASN A 135 -22.90 6.81 16.50
C ASN A 135 -24.14 6.99 17.38
N GLY A 136 -23.98 6.79 18.69
CA GLY A 136 -25.05 7.01 19.66
C GLY A 136 -24.49 7.41 21.01
N GLU A 137 -25.07 8.46 21.60
CA GLU A 137 -24.78 8.85 22.99
C GLU A 137 -25.37 7.80 23.94
N THR A 138 -24.59 7.37 24.91
CA THR A 138 -25.06 6.48 25.99
C THR A 138 -24.79 7.12 27.36
N GLU A 139 -25.41 6.60 28.42
CA GLU A 139 -25.11 7.04 29.78
C GLU A 139 -23.65 6.80 30.21
N TYR A 140 -22.90 5.98 29.46
CA TYR A 140 -21.50 5.64 29.69
C TYR A 140 -20.54 6.34 28.71
N GLY A 141 -21.03 7.27 27.89
CA GLY A 141 -20.27 7.96 26.85
C GLY A 141 -20.73 7.61 25.44
N ASP A 142 -20.02 8.16 24.45
CA ASP A 142 -20.34 7.96 23.04
C ASP A 142 -20.00 6.53 22.61
N LEU A 143 -20.97 5.85 21.99
CA LEU A 143 -20.81 4.54 21.38
C LEU A 143 -20.73 4.70 19.86
N GLU A 144 -19.63 4.22 19.28
CA GLU A 144 -19.47 4.07 17.83
C GLU A 144 -19.53 2.59 17.45
N ILE A 145 -20.37 2.27 16.47
CA ILE A 145 -20.45 0.94 15.84
C ILE A 145 -20.12 1.10 14.37
N THR A 146 -19.12 0.37 13.85
CA THR A 146 -18.75 0.43 12.44
C THR A 146 -18.97 -0.90 11.72
N ILE A 147 -19.40 -0.83 10.46
CA ILE A 147 -19.36 -1.95 9.51
C ILE A 147 -18.13 -1.74 8.63
N ASN A 148 -17.14 -2.63 8.78
CA ASN A 148 -15.90 -2.56 8.03
C ASN A 148 -16.09 -3.11 6.61
N LEU A 149 -16.27 -2.20 5.64
CA LEU A 149 -16.34 -2.50 4.20
C LEU A 149 -14.98 -2.41 3.52
N SER A 150 -13.93 -2.01 4.25
CA SER A 150 -12.57 -1.88 3.70
C SER A 150 -11.87 -3.21 3.47
N LYS A 151 -12.33 -4.28 4.12
CA LYS A 151 -11.83 -5.63 3.92
C LYS A 151 -12.69 -6.32 2.84
N PRO A 152 -12.14 -6.64 1.66
CA PRO A 152 -12.93 -7.29 0.61
C PRO A 152 -13.42 -8.67 1.08
N GLU A 153 -14.70 -8.96 0.84
CA GLU A 153 -15.24 -10.30 0.99
C GLU A 153 -14.80 -11.18 -0.17
N LYS A 154 -14.51 -12.45 0.11
CA LYS A 154 -14.11 -13.40 -0.92
C LYS A 154 -15.34 -13.94 -1.65
N THR A 155 -15.30 -13.89 -2.97
CA THR A 155 -16.24 -14.55 -3.87
C THR A 155 -16.15 -16.07 -3.75
N LYS A 156 -17.19 -16.76 -4.21
CA LYS A 156 -17.22 -18.24 -4.22
C LYS A 156 -16.07 -18.80 -5.07
N GLU A 157 -15.80 -18.16 -6.20
CA GLU A 157 -14.75 -18.52 -7.14
C GLU A 157 -13.36 -18.36 -6.49
N GLU A 158 -13.12 -17.25 -5.79
CA GLU A 158 -11.89 -17.02 -5.01
C GLU A 158 -11.73 -18.06 -3.91
N ILE A 159 -12.80 -18.45 -3.21
CA ILE A 159 -12.77 -19.50 -2.17
C ILE A 159 -12.41 -20.87 -2.77
N ILE A 160 -12.91 -21.20 -3.97
CA ILE A 160 -12.56 -22.45 -4.66
C ILE A 160 -11.11 -22.44 -5.10
N LYS A 161 -10.64 -21.36 -5.74
CA LYS A 161 -9.24 -21.17 -6.17
C LYS A 161 -8.29 -21.26 -4.98
N ALA A 162 -8.68 -20.65 -3.87
CA ALA A 162 -8.02 -20.74 -2.58
C ALA A 162 -7.90 -22.17 -2.06
N ALA A 163 -8.99 -22.94 -2.05
CA ALA A 163 -8.99 -24.30 -1.52
C ALA A 163 -8.12 -25.27 -2.35
N GLN A 164 -7.84 -24.95 -3.61
CA GLN A 164 -6.98 -25.72 -4.50
C GLN A 164 -5.51 -25.28 -4.47
N SER A 165 -5.20 -24.17 -3.79
CA SER A 165 -3.84 -23.63 -3.72
C SER A 165 -2.93 -24.49 -2.84
N LYS A 166 -1.64 -24.47 -3.15
CA LYS A 166 -0.63 -25.17 -2.33
C LYS A 166 -0.39 -24.39 -1.04
N ASP A 167 -0.28 -25.11 0.06
CA ASP A 167 0.21 -24.54 1.32
C ASP A 167 1.72 -24.32 1.26
N PHE A 168 2.15 -23.17 1.77
CA PHE A 168 3.56 -22.85 1.95
C PHE A 168 3.78 -22.32 3.36
N ASN A 169 4.94 -22.66 3.94
CA ASN A 169 5.29 -22.29 5.32
C ASN A 169 5.99 -20.92 5.45
N TYR A 170 6.16 -20.19 4.34
CA TYR A 170 6.76 -18.86 4.31
C TYR A 170 5.82 -17.86 3.65
N PRO A 171 5.66 -16.63 4.17
CA PRO A 171 6.10 -16.17 5.50
C PRO A 171 5.42 -16.95 6.63
N ALA A 172 5.97 -16.91 7.84
CA ALA A 172 5.52 -17.76 8.95
C ALA A 172 4.10 -17.40 9.44
N ASN A 173 3.78 -16.12 9.52
CA ASN A 173 2.44 -15.59 9.82
C ASN A 173 2.27 -14.24 9.12
N ARG A 174 1.12 -13.54 9.21
CA ARG A 174 0.86 -12.31 8.44
C ARG A 174 1.46 -11.02 9.03
N LEU A 175 1.97 -11.08 10.24
CA LEU A 175 2.44 -9.93 11.03
C LEU A 175 3.95 -9.98 11.28
N CYS A 176 4.62 -11.05 10.85
CA CYS A 176 6.05 -11.21 11.04
C CYS A 176 6.86 -10.39 10.02
N PHE A 177 8.11 -10.11 10.39
CA PHE A 177 9.05 -9.31 9.58
C PHE A 177 9.28 -9.89 8.18
N GLU A 178 9.16 -11.21 8.01
CA GLU A 178 9.30 -11.91 6.73
C GLU A 178 8.23 -11.49 5.68
N ASN A 179 7.14 -10.83 6.10
CA ASN A 179 6.17 -10.26 5.16
C ASN A 179 6.58 -8.91 4.58
N VAL A 180 7.52 -8.20 5.18
CA VAL A 180 7.92 -6.87 4.69
C VAL A 180 8.47 -7.04 3.27
N GLY A 181 7.79 -6.43 2.28
CA GLY A 181 8.16 -6.58 0.88
C GLY A 181 7.64 -7.84 0.19
N TYR A 182 6.78 -8.63 0.84
CA TYR A 182 6.25 -9.86 0.25
C TYR A 182 5.16 -9.55 -0.77
N HIS A 183 5.30 -10.04 -2.00
CA HIS A 183 4.36 -9.79 -3.10
C HIS A 183 2.92 -10.23 -2.77
N GLY A 184 2.78 -11.36 -2.10
CA GLY A 184 1.49 -12.04 -1.90
C GLY A 184 1.39 -13.32 -2.74
N ARG A 185 0.30 -14.05 -2.52
CA ARG A 185 -0.14 -15.20 -3.33
C ARG A 185 -1.61 -15.47 -3.03
N ILE A 186 -2.22 -16.39 -3.77
CA ILE A 186 -3.56 -16.90 -3.43
C ILE A 186 -3.61 -17.26 -1.93
N ASN A 187 -4.62 -16.76 -1.23
CA ASN A 187 -4.80 -16.87 0.23
C ASN A 187 -3.82 -16.12 1.14
N TRP A 188 -2.80 -15.46 0.61
CA TRP A 188 -1.84 -14.68 1.38
C TRP A 188 -1.74 -13.26 0.83
N PRO A 189 -2.25 -12.25 1.57
CA PRO A 189 -2.34 -10.90 1.03
C PRO A 189 -0.95 -10.34 0.74
N GLY A 190 -0.86 -9.50 -0.27
CA GLY A 190 0.37 -8.77 -0.54
C GLY A 190 0.75 -7.89 0.64
N ARG A 191 2.05 -7.71 0.82
CA ARG A 191 2.68 -6.83 1.82
C ARG A 191 3.91 -6.15 1.20
N ALA A 192 3.86 -5.84 -0.10
CA ALA A 192 5.00 -5.30 -0.85
C ALA A 192 5.44 -3.93 -0.30
N ASN A 193 4.49 -3.00 -0.12
CA ASN A 193 4.78 -1.72 0.49
C ASN A 193 4.84 -1.78 2.02
N HIS A 194 4.50 -2.89 2.68
CA HIS A 194 4.43 -2.98 4.14
C HIS A 194 5.76 -2.61 4.81
N ARG A 195 5.69 -1.91 5.94
CA ARG A 195 6.85 -1.38 6.65
C ARG A 195 6.65 -1.49 8.16
N ILE A 196 7.71 -1.90 8.85
CA ILE A 196 7.74 -2.15 10.29
C ILE A 196 8.89 -1.36 10.91
N VAL A 197 8.60 -0.64 11.99
CA VAL A 197 9.59 -0.05 12.88
C VAL A 197 9.99 -1.11 13.91
N GLY A 198 11.24 -1.51 13.92
CA GLY A 198 11.79 -2.44 14.91
C GLY A 198 12.09 -1.73 16.22
N MET A 199 11.80 -2.38 17.34
CA MET A 199 12.08 -1.91 18.69
C MET A 199 12.43 -3.08 19.61
N GLU A 200 13.09 -2.79 20.74
CA GLU A 200 13.34 -3.76 21.79
C GLU A 200 12.40 -3.48 22.97
N LEU A 201 11.66 -4.50 23.41
CA LEU A 201 10.83 -4.46 24.61
C LEU A 201 11.21 -5.65 25.48
N ASP A 202 11.67 -5.38 26.70
CA ASP A 202 12.09 -6.40 27.68
C ASP A 202 13.13 -7.41 27.13
N GLY A 203 14.06 -6.93 26.30
CA GLY A 203 15.10 -7.78 25.67
C GLY A 203 14.60 -8.64 24.51
N GLU A 204 13.35 -8.50 24.10
CA GLU A 204 12.77 -9.14 22.92
C GLU A 204 12.65 -8.16 21.74
N SER A 205 12.75 -8.67 20.52
CA SER A 205 12.56 -7.88 19.30
C SER A 205 11.07 -7.78 18.94
N TRP A 206 10.57 -6.56 18.88
CA TRP A 206 9.19 -6.23 18.53
C TRP A 206 9.12 -5.38 17.27
N GLY A 207 7.97 -5.45 16.61
CA GLY A 207 7.67 -4.67 15.41
C GLY A 207 6.44 -3.80 15.62
N TYR A 208 6.58 -2.52 15.29
CA TYR A 208 5.47 -1.56 15.26
C TYR A 208 5.10 -1.21 13.82
N HIS A 209 3.81 -1.31 13.51
CA HIS A 209 3.25 -0.88 12.25
C HIS A 209 1.80 -0.44 12.43
N TYR A 210 1.31 0.40 11.52
CA TYR A 210 -0.11 0.67 11.42
C TYR A 210 -0.82 -0.47 10.68
N SER A 211 -2.03 -0.78 11.12
CA SER A 211 -2.86 -1.72 10.39
C SER A 211 -3.40 -1.08 9.10
N PRO A 212 -3.43 -1.82 7.97
CA PRO A 212 -4.02 -1.32 6.73
C PRO A 212 -5.53 -1.09 6.82
N TYR A 213 -6.19 -1.87 7.68
CA TYR A 213 -7.63 -1.78 7.94
C TYR A 213 -7.81 -1.22 9.34
N ALA A 214 -8.69 -0.23 9.52
CA ALA A 214 -9.00 0.26 10.85
C ALA A 214 -9.59 -0.89 11.69
N TYR A 215 -8.82 -1.36 12.68
CA TYR A 215 -9.30 -2.25 13.73
C TYR A 215 -9.65 -1.32 14.90
N TYR A 216 -10.95 -1.15 15.12
CA TYR A 216 -11.51 -0.44 16.26
C TYR A 216 -11.79 -1.43 17.39
#